data_AF-A0A0Q6BGK4-F1
#
_entry.id   AF-A0A0Q6BGK4-F1
#
_cell.length_a   1.000
_cell.length_b   1.000
_cell.length_c   1.000
_cell.angle_alpha   90.00
_cell.angle_beta   90.00
_cell.angle_gamma   90.00
#
_symmetry.space_group_name_H-M   'P 1'
#
loop_
_entity.id
_entity.type
_entity.pdbx_description
1 polymer ?
#
loop_
_entity_poly.entity_id
_entity_poly.type
_entity_poly.pdbx_seq_one_letter_code
_entity_poly.pdbx_strand_id
1 'polypeptide(L)'
;MDQLVSAVDEHLGCDTDPAGDPVTPMNGDALPTDQVLCLPHVQIDLYKDQAALDKALNLWSDTQQGPVPLVHGGNWMVVDLTGVATGEPSAVDLEGLASEMDAEYETVAA
;
A
#
# COMPACT_ATOMS: atom_id res chain seq x y z
N MET A 1 -2.73 2.99 13.48
CA MET A 1 -2.93 3.74 12.23
C MET A 1 -2.23 5.08 12.28
N ASP A 2 -2.60 5.99 13.18
CA ASP A 2 -2.09 7.39 13.20
C ASP A 2 -0.57 7.55 13.09
N GLN A 3 0.20 6.74 13.85
CA GLN A 3 1.68 6.78 13.78
C GLN A 3 2.23 6.32 12.43
N LEU A 4 1.62 5.31 11.83
CA LEU A 4 1.99 4.82 10.51
C LEU A 4 1.68 5.88 9.44
N VAL A 5 0.47 6.46 9.48
CA VAL A 5 0.08 7.53 8.56
C VAL A 5 1.04 8.71 8.67
N SER A 6 1.39 9.13 9.89
CA SER A 6 2.31 10.25 10.10
C SER A 6 3.71 9.96 9.53
N ALA A 7 4.23 8.74 9.73
CA ALA A 7 5.54 8.37 9.19
C ALA A 7 5.54 8.31 7.65
N VAL A 8 4.47 7.78 7.05
CA VAL A 8 4.31 7.76 5.59
C VAL A 8 4.16 9.18 5.04
N ASP A 9 3.39 10.04 5.71
CA ASP A 9 3.20 11.45 5.34
C ASP A 9 4.50 12.26 5.41
N GLU A 10 5.33 12.05 6.44
CA GLU A 10 6.63 12.73 6.56
C GLU A 10 7.55 12.48 5.36
N HIS A 11 7.46 11.29 4.75
CA HIS A 11 8.27 10.93 3.58
C HIS A 11 7.58 11.25 2.25
N LEU A 12 6.30 10.89 2.09
CA LEU A 12 5.58 10.98 0.82
C LEU A 12 4.80 12.27 0.61
N GLY A 13 4.50 13.01 1.69
CA GLY A 13 3.65 14.20 1.67
C GLY A 13 2.22 13.85 1.25
N CYS A 14 1.50 13.14 2.11
CA CYS A 14 0.12 12.72 1.86
C CYS A 14 -0.80 13.94 1.71
N ASP A 15 -1.81 13.79 0.85
CA ASP A 15 -2.88 14.77 0.72
C ASP A 15 -3.79 14.73 1.94
N THR A 16 -4.19 15.90 2.46
CA THR A 16 -5.14 16.00 3.57
C THR A 16 -6.56 15.55 3.22
N ASP A 17 -6.91 15.54 1.93
CA ASP A 17 -8.18 15.08 1.39
C ASP A 17 -7.93 14.41 0.03
N PRO A 18 -7.37 13.20 0.02
CA PRO A 18 -7.04 12.51 -1.21
C PRO A 18 -8.31 12.10 -1.93
N ALA A 19 -8.33 12.30 -3.24
CA ALA A 19 -9.51 12.01 -4.04
C ALA A 19 -9.77 10.50 -4.14
N GLY A 20 -10.90 10.04 -3.60
CA GLY A 20 -11.40 8.67 -3.76
C GLY A 20 -11.42 7.88 -2.46
N ASP A 21 -11.72 6.58 -2.58
CA ASP A 21 -11.70 5.62 -1.47
C ASP A 21 -10.54 4.62 -1.69
N PRO A 22 -9.91 4.10 -0.62
CA PRO A 22 -8.90 3.04 -0.76
C PRO A 22 -9.52 1.78 -1.37
N VAL A 23 -8.72 1.10 -2.19
CA VAL A 23 -9.10 -0.13 -2.87
C VAL A 23 -8.98 -1.30 -1.91
N THR A 24 -10.08 -2.02 -1.73
CA THR A 24 -10.10 -3.25 -0.95
C THR A 24 -9.93 -4.47 -1.86
N PRO A 25 -8.99 -5.39 -1.59
CA PRO A 25 -8.88 -6.64 -2.34
C PRO A 25 -10.19 -7.45 -2.28
N MET A 26 -10.65 -7.98 -3.41
CA MET A 26 -12.00 -8.57 -3.55
C MET A 26 -12.26 -9.82 -2.69
N ASN A 27 -11.21 -10.49 -2.18
CA ASN A 27 -11.34 -11.68 -1.35
C ASN A 27 -11.19 -11.30 0.12
N GLY A 28 -12.32 -11.22 0.83
CA GLY A 28 -12.44 -10.71 2.21
C GLY A 28 -11.68 -11.48 3.31
N ASP A 29 -10.82 -12.44 2.96
CA ASP A 29 -10.04 -13.25 3.91
C ASP A 29 -8.79 -12.54 4.45
N ALA A 30 -8.42 -11.40 3.87
CA ALA A 30 -7.26 -10.58 4.24
C ALA A 30 -7.59 -9.08 4.23
N LEU A 31 -8.76 -8.70 4.74
CA LEU A 31 -9.14 -7.30 4.81
C LEU A 31 -8.23 -6.54 5.79
N PRO A 32 -7.78 -5.33 5.41
CA PRO A 32 -7.20 -4.40 6.36
C PRO A 32 -8.18 -4.16 7.52
N THR A 33 -7.65 -4.10 8.74
CA THR A 33 -8.42 -3.61 9.90
C THR A 33 -8.70 -2.13 9.82
N ASP A 34 -7.85 -1.39 9.12
CA ASP A 34 -7.98 0.04 8.87
C ASP A 34 -7.22 0.37 7.58
N GLN A 35 -7.73 1.34 6.82
CA GLN A 35 -7.22 1.72 5.50
C GLN A 35 -7.33 3.23 5.31
N VAL A 36 -6.27 3.86 4.80
CA VAL A 36 -6.22 5.30 4.54
C VAL A 36 -5.64 5.54 3.16
N LEU A 37 -6.28 6.39 2.37
CA LEU A 37 -5.72 6.87 1.12
C LEU A 37 -4.74 8.00 1.47
N CYS A 38 -3.48 7.90 1.05
CA CYS A 38 -2.44 8.93 1.28
C CYS A 38 -2.39 9.88 0.09
N LEU A 39 -2.42 9.34 -1.14
CA LEU A 39 -2.48 10.07 -2.41
C LEU A 39 -3.56 9.40 -3.28
N PRO A 40 -4.04 10.02 -4.39
CA PRO A 40 -5.17 9.49 -5.19
C PRO A 40 -5.11 8.01 -5.60
N HIS A 41 -3.91 7.41 -5.67
CA HIS A 41 -3.70 5.99 -5.95
C HIS A 41 -2.71 5.30 -5.00
N VAL A 42 -2.34 5.93 -3.89
CA VAL A 42 -1.46 5.35 -2.87
C VAL A 42 -2.21 5.22 -1.57
N GLN A 43 -2.32 4.01 -1.07
CA GLN A 43 -3.03 3.70 0.17
C GLN A 43 -2.13 3.04 1.20
N ILE A 44 -2.53 3.20 2.46
CA ILE A 44 -1.90 2.64 3.65
C ILE A 44 -2.90 1.67 4.27
N ASP A 45 -2.50 0.40 4.37
CA ASP A 45 -3.31 -0.68 4.90
C ASP A 45 -2.69 -1.19 6.21
N LEU A 46 -3.49 -1.25 7.28
CA LEU A 46 -3.11 -1.86 8.54
C LEU A 46 -3.88 -3.17 8.72
N TYR A 47 -3.16 -4.27 8.88
CA TYR A 47 -3.72 -5.60 9.07
C TYR A 47 -3.77 -5.97 10.54
N LYS A 48 -4.58 -6.98 10.88
CA LYS A 48 -4.71 -7.45 12.26
C LYS A 48 -3.39 -8.03 12.81
N ASP A 49 -2.67 -8.75 11.96
CA ASP A 49 -1.45 -9.47 12.27
C ASP A 49 -0.64 -9.77 11.00
N GLN A 50 0.57 -10.31 11.17
CA GLN A 50 1.45 -10.69 10.05
C GLN A 50 0.79 -11.69 9.10
N ALA A 51 0.03 -12.65 9.63
CA ALA A 51 -0.60 -13.68 8.78
C ALA A 51 -1.70 -13.09 7.87
N ALA A 52 -2.39 -12.03 8.33
CA ALA A 52 -3.32 -11.29 7.49
C ALA A 52 -2.58 -10.48 6.41
N LEU A 53 -1.44 -9.84 6.74
CA LEU A 53 -0.60 -9.18 5.75
C LEU A 53 -0.08 -10.17 4.69
N ASP A 54 0.48 -11.32 5.10
CA ASP A 54 1.02 -12.32 4.17
C ASP A 54 -0.06 -12.80 3.19
N LYS A 55 -1.30 -12.96 3.64
CA LYS A 55 -2.43 -13.27 2.74
C LYS A 55 -2.74 -12.13 1.79
N ALA A 56 -2.70 -10.88 2.25
CA ALA A 56 -2.92 -9.72 1.40
C ALA A 56 -1.84 -9.60 0.33
N LEU A 57 -0.56 -9.83 0.66
CA LEU A 57 0.54 -9.88 -0.31
C LEU A 57 0.31 -10.93 -1.41
N ASN A 58 -0.16 -12.12 -1.02
CA ASN A 58 -0.56 -13.16 -1.98
C ASN A 58 -1.73 -12.71 -2.87
N LEU A 59 -2.72 -12.00 -2.32
CA LEU A 59 -3.84 -11.47 -3.11
C LEU A 59 -3.38 -10.41 -4.10
N TRP A 60 -2.51 -9.49 -3.70
CA TRP A 60 -1.93 -8.47 -4.58
C TRP A 60 -1.10 -9.11 -5.69
N SER A 61 -0.36 -10.17 -5.37
CA SER A 61 0.38 -10.96 -6.35
C SER A 61 -0.53 -11.66 -7.35
N ASP A 62 -1.70 -12.15 -6.95
CA ASP A 62 -2.65 -12.83 -7.85
C ASP A 62 -3.49 -11.84 -8.70
N THR A 63 -3.27 -10.52 -8.58
CA THR A 63 -4.01 -9.56 -9.39
C THR A 63 -3.55 -9.60 -10.85
N GLN A 64 -4.49 -9.85 -11.77
CA GLN A 64 -4.25 -9.69 -13.23
C GLN A 64 -4.10 -8.21 -13.65
N GLN A 65 -3.91 -7.31 -12.70
CA GLN A 65 -4.01 -5.86 -12.87
C GLN A 65 -2.68 -5.22 -13.28
N GLY A 66 -1.61 -6.02 -13.40
CA GLY A 66 -0.26 -5.55 -13.72
C GLY A 66 0.64 -5.50 -12.48
N PRO A 67 1.92 -5.13 -12.65
CA PRO A 67 2.83 -5.01 -11.52
C PRO A 67 2.39 -3.90 -10.55
N VAL A 68 2.30 -4.24 -9.27
CA VAL A 68 1.94 -3.32 -8.19
C VAL A 68 3.16 -3.15 -7.27
N PRO A 69 3.80 -1.97 -7.26
CA PRO A 69 4.83 -1.66 -6.28
C PRO A 69 4.20 -1.42 -4.90
N LEU A 70 4.83 -1.95 -3.87
CA LEU A 70 4.37 -1.84 -2.49
C LEU A 70 5.53 -1.84 -1.49
N VAL A 71 5.26 -1.34 -0.29
CA VAL A 71 6.16 -1.39 0.88
C VAL A 71 5.43 -2.04 2.02
N HIS A 72 6.06 -2.96 2.74
CA HIS A 72 5.44 -3.57 3.91
C HIS A 72 6.41 -3.73 5.07
N GLY A 73 5.88 -3.66 6.29
CA GLY A 73 6.64 -3.83 7.52
C GLY A 73 5.71 -4.20 8.67
N GLY A 74 6.15 -5.09 9.57
CA GLY A 74 5.27 -5.62 10.61
C GLY A 74 3.93 -6.11 10.03
N ASN A 75 2.81 -5.57 10.50
CA ASN A 75 1.46 -5.89 10.02
C ASN A 75 0.83 -4.78 9.15
N TRP A 76 1.63 -3.97 8.45
CA TRP A 76 1.12 -2.90 7.58
C TRP A 76 1.75 -2.94 6.20
N MET A 77 1.11 -2.25 5.27
CA MET A 77 1.57 -2.10 3.88
C MET A 77 1.15 -0.76 3.29
N VAL A 78 1.98 -0.22 2.39
CA VAL A 78 1.66 0.90 1.50
C VAL A 78 1.63 0.36 0.08
N VAL A 79 0.53 0.60 -0.64
CA VAL A 79 0.31 0.08 -1.99
C VAL A 79 0.16 1.24 -2.95
N ASP A 80 0.86 1.18 -4.08
CA ASP A 80 0.77 2.17 -5.14
C ASP A 80 0.13 1.58 -6.40
N LEU A 81 -1.07 2.05 -6.68
CA LEU A 81 -1.93 1.62 -7.77
C LEU A 81 -1.89 2.59 -8.96
N THR A 82 -0.97 3.56 -8.98
CA THR A 82 -0.90 4.57 -10.04
C THR A 82 -0.76 3.92 -11.42
N GLY A 83 0.14 2.95 -11.55
CA GLY A 83 0.34 2.19 -12.80
C GLY A 83 -0.89 1.40 -13.22
N VAL A 84 -1.61 0.81 -12.27
CA VAL A 84 -2.85 0.07 -12.52
C VAL A 84 -3.98 1.02 -12.97
N ALA A 85 -4.10 2.17 -12.32
CA ALA A 85 -5.19 3.11 -12.55
C ALA A 85 -5.02 3.95 -13.83
N THR A 86 -3.77 4.33 -14.15
CA THR A 86 -3.47 5.30 -15.22
C THR A 86 -2.71 4.69 -16.40
N GLY A 87 -2.02 3.57 -16.19
CA GLY A 87 -1.05 3.02 -17.14
C GLY A 87 0.31 3.73 -17.13
N GLU A 88 0.50 4.72 -16.26
CA GLU A 88 1.74 5.49 -16.12
C GLU A 88 2.54 5.07 -14.89
N PRO A 89 3.88 5.11 -14.93
CA PRO A 89 4.70 4.82 -13.75
C PRO A 89 4.44 5.87 -12.66
N SER A 90 4.45 5.42 -11.41
CA SER A 90 4.36 6.33 -10.27
C SER A 90 5.64 7.16 -10.10
N ALA A 91 5.47 8.36 -9.55
CA ALA A 91 6.57 9.23 -9.13
C ALA A 91 6.88 9.12 -7.62
N VAL A 92 6.18 8.23 -6.91
CA VAL A 92 6.25 8.07 -5.46
C VAL A 92 7.50 7.25 -5.08
N ASP A 93 8.26 7.74 -4.10
CA ASP A 93 9.50 7.09 -3.65
C ASP A 93 9.24 6.01 -2.59
N LEU A 94 8.72 4.87 -3.02
CA LEU A 94 8.46 3.73 -2.15
C LEU A 94 9.75 3.03 -1.67
N GLU A 95 10.82 3.03 -2.47
CA GLU A 95 12.11 2.47 -2.06
C GLU A 95 12.74 3.31 -0.94
N GLY A 96 12.67 4.65 -1.05
CA GLY A 96 13.07 5.58 0.00
C GLY A 96 12.27 5.36 1.29
N LEU A 97 10.95 5.22 1.18
CA LEU A 97 10.07 4.94 2.31
C LEU A 97 10.47 3.64 3.02
N ALA A 98 10.69 2.57 2.26
CA ALA A 98 11.11 1.29 2.82
C ALA A 98 12.43 1.40 3.60
N SER A 99 13.41 2.11 3.02
CA SER A 99 14.69 2.34 3.69
C SER A 99 14.57 3.19 4.96
N GLU A 100 13.69 4.19 4.98
CA GLU A 100 13.49 5.06 6.14
C GLU A 100 12.80 4.33 7.29
N MET A 101 11.85 3.45 6.96
CA MET A 101 11.02 2.73 7.92
C MET A 101 11.59 1.37 8.36
N ASP A 102 12.77 0.97 7.87
CA ASP A 102 13.33 -0.39 8.06
C ASP A 102 12.32 -1.47 7.60
N ALA A 103 11.71 -1.23 6.45
CA ALA A 103 10.66 -2.03 5.84
C ALA A 103 11.12 -2.65 4.51
N GLU A 104 10.29 -3.53 3.96
CA GLU A 104 10.58 -4.24 2.71
C GLU A 104 9.82 -3.60 1.56
N TYR A 105 10.54 -3.34 0.46
CA TYR A 105 9.96 -2.91 -0.81
C TYR A 105 9.92 -4.09 -1.77
N GLU A 106 8.79 -4.26 -2.46
CA GLU A 106 8.66 -5.24 -3.53
C GLU A 106 7.71 -4.76 -4.64
N THR A 107 7.80 -5.41 -5.79
CA THR A 107 6.83 -5.25 -6.87
C THR A 107 6.18 -6.61 -7.11
N VAL A 108 4.89 -6.70 -6.78
CA VAL A 108 4.12 -7.94 -6.94
C VAL A 108 3.41 -7.96 -8.28
N ALA A 109 3.36 -9.12 -8.93
CA ALA A 109 2.69 -9.34 -10.21
C ALA A 109 2.26 -10.81 -10.33
N ALA A 110 1.18 -11.06 -11.08
CA ALA A 110 0.64 -12.39 -11.35
C ALA A 110 1.52 -13.27 -12.26
#